data_AF-A0A7C1NV26-F1
#
_entry.id   AF-A0A7C1NV26-F1
#
_cell.length_a   1.000
_cell.length_b   1.000
_cell.length_c   1.000
_cell.angle_alpha   90.00
_cell.angle_beta   90.00
_cell.angle_gamma   90.00
#
_symmetry.space_group_name_H-M   'P 1'
#
loop_
_entity.id
_entity.type
_entity.pdbx_description
1 polymer ?
#
loop_
_entity_poly.entity_id
_entity_poly.type
_entity_poly.pdbx_seq_one_letter_code
_entity_poly.pdbx_strand_id
1 'polypeptide(L)'
;MNRTEVFLALIPILADKILGGNTEQITLGALIVEDLGADSLDNVEVLMEAEEHFNIEIPDAVAEKIRTVEDLVDAVFKLTPGEAAPEPTPTSTVPFIQADVKAYLDAEIRAWRIKRDDRANGLVNRGVASCYVSAYQSMRTSLFGETLD
;
A
#
# COMPACT_ATOMS: atom_id res chain seq x y z
N MET A 1 6.56 -0.65 -10.20
CA MET A 1 5.21 -0.81 -9.64
C MET A 1 4.57 -2.01 -10.31
N ASN A 2 4.18 -3.02 -9.55
CA ASN A 2 3.49 -4.21 -10.08
C ASN A 2 1.98 -4.08 -9.88
N ARG A 3 1.17 -4.69 -10.77
CA ARG A 3 -0.30 -4.73 -10.63
C ARG A 3 -0.74 -5.22 -9.24
N THR A 4 0.01 -6.16 -8.66
CA THR A 4 -0.22 -6.68 -7.31
C THR A 4 -0.03 -5.61 -6.22
N GLU A 5 0.97 -4.74 -6.34
CA GLU A 5 1.23 -3.68 -5.35
C GLU A 5 0.12 -2.64 -5.37
N VAL A 6 -0.31 -2.24 -6.57
CA VAL A 6 -1.44 -1.32 -6.77
C VAL A 6 -2.72 -1.90 -6.17
N PHE A 7 -3.00 -3.18 -6.43
CA PHE A 7 -4.15 -3.86 -5.84
C PHE A 7 -4.09 -3.87 -4.31
N LEU A 8 -2.95 -4.25 -3.72
CA LEU A 8 -2.78 -4.29 -2.26
C LEU A 8 -2.98 -2.93 -1.59
N ALA A 9 -2.59 -1.84 -2.25
CA ALA A 9 -2.80 -0.48 -1.78
C ALA A 9 -4.26 -0.01 -1.92
N LEU A 10 -5.01 -0.52 -2.90
CA LEU A 10 -6.43 -0.22 -3.09
C LEU A 10 -7.36 -1.01 -2.16
N ILE A 11 -6.98 -2.22 -1.75
CA ILE A 11 -7.77 -3.04 -0.80
C ILE A 11 -8.21 -2.27 0.44
N PRO A 12 -7.32 -1.60 1.21
CA PRO A 12 -7.74 -0.89 2.42
C PRO A 12 -8.69 0.28 2.10
N ILE A 13 -8.51 0.97 0.97
CA ILE A 13 -9.37 2.08 0.55
C ILE A 13 -10.77 1.56 0.23
N LEU A 14 -10.87 0.51 -0.59
CA LEU A 14 -12.12 -0.14 -0.95
C LEU A 14 -12.83 -0.72 0.28
N ALA A 15 -12.07 -1.35 1.17
CA ALA A 15 -12.62 -1.94 2.39
C ALA A 15 -13.19 -0.87 3.33
N ASP A 16 -12.51 0.26 3.50
CA ASP A 16 -12.97 1.34 4.37
C ASP A 16 -14.20 2.06 3.81
N LYS A 17 -14.20 2.36 2.50
CA LYS A 17 -15.27 3.11 1.84
C LYS A 17 -16.53 2.28 1.59
N ILE A 18 -16.39 1.02 1.15
CA ILE A 18 -17.53 0.21 0.69
C ILE A 18 -17.98 -0.80 1.75
N LEU A 19 -17.04 -1.46 2.43
CA LEU A 19 -17.33 -2.65 3.25
C LEU A 19 -17.10 -2.43 4.76
N GLY A 20 -16.75 -1.22 5.20
CA GLY A 20 -16.45 -0.91 6.60
C GLY A 20 -15.33 -1.77 7.23
N GLY A 21 -14.37 -2.21 6.42
CA GLY A 21 -13.18 -2.95 6.86
C GLY A 21 -13.10 -4.42 6.45
N ASN A 22 -14.04 -4.94 5.66
CA ASN A 22 -14.00 -6.34 5.21
C ASN A 22 -13.22 -6.52 3.90
N THR A 23 -11.96 -6.96 3.99
CA THR A 23 -11.06 -7.12 2.84
C THR A 23 -11.21 -8.47 2.12
N GLU A 24 -11.89 -9.45 2.73
CA GLU A 24 -11.97 -10.83 2.21
C GLU A 24 -12.87 -10.96 0.97
N GLN A 25 -13.78 -10.01 0.77
CA GLN A 25 -14.72 -10.00 -0.36
C GLN A 25 -14.16 -9.26 -1.58
N ILE A 26 -13.04 -8.54 -1.41
CA ILE A 26 -12.42 -7.75 -2.48
C ILE A 26 -11.55 -8.68 -3.33
N THR A 27 -12.05 -9.02 -4.51
CA THR A 27 -11.30 -9.82 -5.49
C THR A 27 -11.08 -9.00 -6.75
N LEU A 28 -10.05 -9.34 -7.55
CA LEU A 28 -9.76 -8.63 -8.81
C LEU A 28 -10.96 -8.66 -9.77
N GLY A 29 -11.69 -9.78 -9.83
CA GLY A 29 -12.86 -9.92 -10.67
C GLY A 29 -14.17 -9.39 -10.06
N ALA A 30 -14.13 -8.88 -8.83
CA ALA A 30 -15.34 -8.36 -8.18
C ALA A 30 -15.80 -7.08 -8.87
N LEU A 31 -17.11 -6.99 -9.09
CA LEU A 31 -17.78 -5.79 -9.56
C LEU A 31 -17.99 -4.83 -8.38
N ILE A 32 -17.49 -3.61 -8.51
CA ILE A 32 -17.55 -2.61 -7.43
C ILE A 32 -19.00 -2.33 -7.03
N VAL A 33 -19.88 -2.18 -8.01
CA VAL A 33 -21.31 -1.90 -7.78
C VAL A 33 -22.11 -3.17 -7.51
N GLU A 34 -21.89 -4.25 -8.27
CA GLU A 34 -22.74 -5.45 -8.21
C GLU A 34 -22.33 -6.44 -7.11
N ASP A 35 -21.02 -6.65 -6.88
CA ASP A 35 -20.52 -7.63 -5.90
C ASP A 35 -20.19 -7.00 -4.56
N LEU A 36 -19.55 -5.81 -4.55
CA LEU A 36 -19.22 -5.10 -3.31
C LEU A 36 -20.39 -4.24 -2.81
N GLY A 37 -21.41 -4.02 -3.64
CA GLY A 37 -22.59 -3.24 -3.28
C GLY A 37 -22.32 -1.73 -3.15
N ALA A 38 -21.29 -1.23 -3.81
CA ALA A 38 -20.96 0.19 -3.79
C ALA A 38 -22.06 1.04 -4.46
N ASP A 39 -22.40 2.15 -3.81
CA ASP A 39 -23.21 3.23 -4.37
C ASP A 39 -22.44 3.92 -5.52
N SER A 40 -23.19 4.55 -6.44
CA SER A 40 -22.68 5.60 -7.34
C SER A 40 -21.79 6.64 -6.64
N LEU A 41 -22.07 7.00 -5.39
CA LEU A 41 -21.26 7.92 -4.57
C LEU A 41 -19.97 7.24 -4.09
N ASP A 42 -20.06 6.02 -3.53
CA ASP A 42 -18.91 5.26 -3.05
C ASP A 42 -17.88 5.03 -4.16
N ASN A 43 -18.34 4.78 -5.38
CA ASN A 43 -17.46 4.61 -6.54
C ASN A 43 -16.64 5.88 -6.84
N VAL A 44 -17.26 7.06 -6.76
CA VAL A 44 -16.58 8.34 -6.96
C VAL A 44 -15.61 8.64 -5.82
N GLU A 45 -15.99 8.35 -4.56
CA GLU A 45 -15.11 8.54 -3.41
C GLU A 45 -13.86 7.65 -3.46
N VAL A 46 -14.02 6.38 -3.84
CA VAL A 46 -12.90 5.44 -4.03
C VAL A 46 -11.95 5.92 -5.12
N LEU A 47 -12.49 6.43 -6.23
CA LEU A 47 -11.69 6.97 -7.32
C LEU A 47 -10.89 8.19 -6.87
N MET A 48 -11.52 9.14 -6.19
CA MET A 48 -10.85 10.34 -5.67
C MET A 48 -9.72 9.99 -4.67
N GLU A 49 -9.99 9.07 -3.75
CA GLU A 49 -8.98 8.63 -2.76
C GLU A 49 -7.84 7.86 -3.45
N ALA A 50 -8.15 7.04 -4.45
CA ALA A 50 -7.13 6.36 -5.26
C ALA A 50 -6.26 7.35 -6.04
N GLU A 51 -6.87 8.35 -6.68
CA GLU A 51 -6.18 9.44 -7.39
C GLU A 51 -5.23 10.20 -6.48
N GLU A 52 -5.70 10.60 -5.30
CA GLU A 52 -4.88 11.30 -4.30
C GLU A 52 -3.76 10.40 -3.76
N HIS A 53 -4.07 9.12 -3.48
CA HIS A 53 -3.10 8.17 -2.93
C HIS A 53 -1.94 7.88 -3.89
N PHE A 54 -2.24 7.74 -5.18
CA PHE A 54 -1.22 7.50 -6.22
C PHE A 54 -0.72 8.79 -6.88
N ASN A 55 -1.29 9.94 -6.51
CA ASN A 55 -1.03 11.25 -7.11
C ASN A 55 -1.14 11.20 -8.65
N ILE A 56 -2.24 10.62 -9.14
CA ILE A 56 -2.59 10.48 -10.56
C ILE A 56 -3.91 11.18 -10.86
N GLU A 57 -4.20 11.35 -12.14
CA GLU A 57 -5.47 11.91 -12.63
C GLU A 57 -6.12 10.88 -13.56
N ILE A 58 -7.22 10.28 -13.13
CA ILE A 58 -7.97 9.31 -13.94
C ILE A 58 -9.02 10.11 -14.73
N PRO A 59 -8.94 10.16 -16.07
CA PRO A 59 -9.94 10.88 -16.83
C PRO A 59 -11.33 10.26 -16.62
N ASP A 60 -12.36 11.10 -16.50
CA ASP A 60 -13.75 10.66 -16.32
C ASP A 60 -14.19 9.59 -17.34
N ALA A 61 -13.73 9.71 -18.59
CA ALA A 61 -14.03 8.76 -19.67
C ALA A 61 -13.46 7.34 -19.44
N VAL A 62 -12.44 7.21 -18.57
CA VAL A 62 -11.89 5.95 -18.09
C VAL A 62 -12.60 5.55 -16.80
N ALA A 63 -12.78 6.50 -15.87
CA ALA A 63 -13.47 6.29 -14.60
C ALA A 63 -14.89 5.72 -14.76
N GLU A 64 -15.68 6.25 -15.70
CA GLU A 64 -17.03 5.75 -16.02
C GLU A 64 -17.03 4.33 -16.61
N LYS A 65 -15.91 3.87 -17.15
CA LYS A 65 -15.76 2.53 -17.73
C LYS A 65 -15.27 1.52 -16.70
N ILE A 66 -14.74 1.97 -15.56
CA ILE A 66 -14.28 1.11 -14.48
C ILE A 66 -15.53 0.50 -13.83
N ARG A 67 -15.62 -0.83 -13.90
CA ARG A 67 -16.69 -1.60 -13.26
C ARG A 67 -16.16 -2.65 -12.30
N THR A 68 -14.97 -3.16 -12.58
CA THR A 68 -14.29 -4.16 -11.75
C THR A 68 -13.11 -3.55 -11.02
N VAL A 69 -12.70 -4.20 -9.93
CA VAL A 69 -11.47 -3.83 -9.21
C VAL A 69 -10.25 -4.00 -10.11
N GLU A 70 -10.25 -4.99 -11.00
CA GLU A 70 -9.21 -5.16 -12.02
C GLU A 70 -9.11 -3.95 -12.96
N ASP A 71 -10.22 -3.41 -13.44
CA ASP A 71 -10.23 -2.23 -14.32
C ASP A 71 -9.62 -1.01 -13.62
N LEU A 72 -9.92 -0.83 -12.33
CA LEU A 72 -9.36 0.25 -11.51
C LEU A 72 -7.84 0.10 -11.37
N VAL A 73 -7.38 -1.11 -11.02
CA VAL A 73 -5.95 -1.43 -10.93
C VAL A 73 -5.25 -1.18 -12.27
N ASP A 74 -5.88 -1.58 -13.38
CA ASP A 74 -5.33 -1.38 -14.72
C ASP A 74 -5.31 0.08 -15.15
N ALA A 75 -6.31 0.88 -14.74
CA ALA A 75 -6.33 2.32 -15.00
C ALA A 75 -5.18 3.01 -14.27
N VAL A 76 -5.02 2.74 -12.97
CA VAL A 76 -3.92 3.27 -12.14
C VAL A 76 -2.57 2.83 -12.70
N PHE A 77 -2.43 1.56 -13.08
CA PHE A 77 -1.20 1.02 -13.65
C PHE A 77 -0.83 1.64 -15.01
N LYS A 78 -1.80 1.97 -15.86
CA LYS A 78 -1.56 2.63 -17.15
C LYS A 78 -1.21 4.11 -17.01
N LEU A 79 -1.80 4.78 -16.03
CA LEU A 79 -1.63 6.23 -15.79
C LEU A 79 -0.40 6.58 -14.96
N THR A 80 0.33 5.56 -14.50
CA THR A 80 1.64 5.71 -13.87
C THR A 80 2.77 5.36 -14.84
N PRO A 81 3.11 6.22 -15.85
CA PRO A 81 4.37 6.10 -16.55
C PRO A 81 5.44 6.59 -15.56
N GLY A 82 6.20 5.66 -14.99
CA GLY A 82 7.10 5.94 -13.87
C GLY A 82 7.95 7.20 -14.06
N GLU A 83 7.79 8.16 -13.15
CA GLU A 83 8.78 9.21 -12.84
C GLU A 83 8.46 9.84 -11.46
N ALA A 84 9.44 9.70 -10.56
CA ALA A 84 9.85 10.59 -9.45
C ALA A 84 8.90 10.99 -8.30
N ALA A 85 9.20 10.42 -7.13
CA ALA A 85 8.91 10.94 -5.79
C ALA A 85 9.52 12.33 -5.51
N PRO A 86 9.09 12.98 -4.41
CA PRO A 86 10.05 13.49 -3.42
C PRO A 86 9.90 12.82 -2.04
N GLU A 87 10.67 11.73 -1.85
CA GLU A 87 11.44 11.20 -0.68
C GLU A 87 10.92 11.24 0.78
N PRO A 88 11.28 10.29 1.69
CA PRO A 88 11.89 8.96 1.51
C PRO A 88 11.15 7.81 2.26
N THR A 89 11.16 6.59 1.71
CA THR A 89 11.56 5.33 2.40
C THR A 89 11.66 4.18 1.39
N PRO A 90 12.57 3.22 1.59
CA PRO A 90 13.49 2.76 0.56
C PRO A 90 12.87 1.83 -0.49
N THR A 91 12.88 2.30 -1.73
CA THR A 91 12.91 1.47 -2.93
C THR A 91 14.07 0.48 -2.89
N SER A 92 13.79 -0.81 -3.10
CA SER A 92 14.80 -1.71 -3.67
C SER A 92 14.10 -2.82 -4.46
N THR A 93 13.76 -2.51 -5.71
CA THR A 93 13.60 -3.56 -6.72
C THR A 93 15.00 -4.04 -7.10
N VAL A 94 15.40 -5.17 -6.54
CA VAL A 94 16.52 -6.03 -6.97
C VAL A 94 15.90 -7.40 -7.25
N PRO A 95 16.33 -8.16 -8.28
CA PRO A 95 15.87 -9.54 -8.42
C PRO A 95 16.21 -10.30 -7.13
N PHE A 96 15.21 -10.95 -6.55
CA PHE A 96 15.21 -11.51 -5.21
C PHE A 96 16.38 -12.51 -5.00
N ILE A 97 17.45 -12.08 -4.34
CA ILE A 97 18.46 -12.94 -3.70
C ILE A 97 18.36 -12.66 -2.19
N GLN A 98 18.42 -13.70 -1.35
CA GLN A 98 18.21 -13.62 0.11
C GLN A 98 18.97 -12.48 0.82
N ALA A 99 20.14 -12.07 0.32
CA ALA A 99 20.96 -11.01 0.94
C ALA A 99 20.29 -9.62 0.90
N ASP A 100 19.55 -9.29 -0.15
CA ASP A 100 19.00 -7.94 -0.35
C ASP A 100 17.77 -7.68 0.53
N VAL A 101 16.99 -8.72 0.79
CA VAL A 101 15.80 -8.66 1.67
C VAL A 101 16.19 -8.39 3.12
N LYS A 102 17.33 -8.92 3.58
CA LYS A 102 17.86 -8.64 4.91
C LYS A 102 18.28 -7.17 5.06
N ALA A 103 18.97 -6.62 4.05
CA ALA A 103 19.38 -5.22 4.06
C ALA A 103 18.19 -4.26 4.11
N TYR A 104 17.12 -4.59 3.38
CA TYR A 104 15.86 -3.85 3.40
C TYR A 104 15.21 -3.86 4.79
N LEU A 105 15.00 -5.03 5.38
CA LEU A 105 14.42 -5.14 6.73
C LEU A 105 15.27 -4.40 7.78
N ASP A 106 16.60 -4.44 7.63
CA ASP A 106 17.54 -3.75 8.53
C ASP A 106 17.44 -2.23 8.42
N ALA A 107 17.27 -1.71 7.20
CA ALA A 107 17.07 -0.29 6.96
C ALA A 107 15.73 0.18 7.55
N GLU A 108 14.67 -0.60 7.37
CA GLU A 108 13.32 -0.27 7.85
C GLU A 108 13.26 -0.27 9.37
N ILE A 109 13.82 -1.29 10.03
CA ILE A 109 13.94 -1.34 11.50
C ILE A 109 14.69 -0.12 12.04
N ARG A 110 15.78 0.32 11.38
CA ARG A 110 16.53 1.52 11.79
C ARG A 110 15.71 2.79 11.61
N ALA A 111 15.02 2.95 10.48
CA ALA A 111 14.17 4.10 10.22
C ALA A 111 13.04 4.22 11.26
N TRP A 112 12.37 3.11 11.59
CA TRP A 112 11.30 3.11 12.59
C TRP A 112 11.81 3.32 14.01
N ARG A 113 13.04 2.89 14.35
CA ARG A 113 13.68 3.24 15.62
C ARG A 113 13.97 4.74 15.71
N ILE A 114 14.48 5.36 14.64
CA ILE A 114 14.71 6.80 14.57
C ILE A 114 13.37 7.55 14.78
N LYS A 115 12.31 7.15 14.06
CA LYS A 115 10.97 7.74 14.21
C LYS A 115 10.38 7.55 15.62
N ARG A 116 10.68 6.44 16.30
CA ARG A 116 10.25 6.18 17.70
C ARG A 116 10.97 7.09 18.70
N ASP A 117 12.25 7.34 18.47
CA ASP A 117 13.13 8.07 19.38
C ASP A 117 13.13 9.58 19.10
N ASP A 118 12.61 10.02 17.95
CA ASP A 118 12.37 11.42 17.60
C ASP A 118 11.25 12.02 18.46
N ARG A 119 11.66 12.64 19.58
CA ARG A 119 10.77 13.41 20.48
C ARG A 119 10.38 14.77 19.92
N ALA A 120 11.09 15.28 18.92
CA ALA A 120 10.97 16.67 18.48
C ALA A 120 9.82 16.86 17.49
N ASN A 121 9.61 15.91 16.58
CA ASN A 121 8.66 16.10 15.47
C ASN A 121 7.28 15.45 15.69
N GLY A 122 7.11 14.59 16.70
CA GLY A 122 5.80 14.01 17.05
C GLY A 122 5.12 13.19 15.94
N LEU A 123 5.88 12.85 14.88
CA LEU A 123 5.36 12.28 13.63
C LEU A 123 4.69 10.91 13.79
N VAL A 124 4.98 10.17 14.86
CA VAL A 124 4.47 8.81 15.05
C VAL A 124 4.27 8.45 16.52
N ASN A 125 3.15 7.77 16.83
CA ASN A 125 2.89 7.23 18.16
C ASN A 125 3.94 6.15 18.50
N ARG A 126 4.63 6.31 19.64
CA ARG A 126 5.69 5.38 20.10
C ARG A 126 5.24 3.94 20.22
N GLY A 127 3.99 3.69 20.62
CA GLY A 127 3.43 2.34 20.69
C GLY A 127 3.35 1.71 19.31
N VAL A 128 2.88 2.47 18.32
CA VAL A 128 2.77 2.03 16.92
C VAL A 128 4.16 1.75 16.33
N ALA A 129 5.11 2.67 16.51
CA ALA A 129 6.48 2.47 16.04
C ALA A 129 7.16 1.25 16.72
N SER A 130 6.88 1.01 18.00
CA SER A 130 7.40 -0.17 18.71
C SER A 130 6.81 -1.49 18.19
N CYS A 131 5.52 -1.52 17.86
CA CYS A 131 4.88 -2.69 17.24
C CYS A 131 5.48 -3.00 15.87
N TYR A 132 5.70 -1.97 15.05
CA TYR A 132 6.31 -2.12 13.73
C TYR A 132 7.75 -2.64 13.80
N VAL A 133 8.58 -2.06 14.68
CA VAL A 133 9.95 -2.55 14.90
C VAL A 133 9.94 -4.02 15.35
N SER A 134 9.05 -4.39 16.27
CA SER A 134 8.94 -5.77 16.76
C SER A 134 8.50 -6.76 15.67
N ALA A 135 7.52 -6.36 14.83
CA ALA A 135 7.04 -7.17 13.72
C ALA A 135 8.14 -7.42 12.68
N TYR A 136 8.86 -6.38 12.25
CA TYR A 136 9.94 -6.52 11.28
C TYR A 136 11.15 -7.27 11.83
N GLN A 137 11.48 -7.11 13.12
CA GLN A 137 12.53 -7.91 13.77
C GLN A 137 12.15 -9.40 13.83
N SER A 138 10.89 -9.71 14.13
CA SER A 138 10.38 -11.09 14.14
C SER A 138 10.43 -11.70 12.75
N MET A 139 10.03 -10.93 11.73
CA MET A 139 10.07 -11.36 10.33
C MET A 139 11.51 -11.58 9.85
N ARG A 140 12.44 -10.68 10.17
CA ARG A 140 13.88 -10.83 9.87
C ARG A 140 14.44 -12.09 10.53
N THR A 141 14.14 -12.30 11.82
CA THR A 141 14.65 -13.46 12.57
C THR A 141 14.09 -14.77 12.00
N SER A 142 12.82 -14.79 11.62
CA SER A 142 12.16 -15.94 10.98
C SER A 142 12.76 -16.27 9.61
N LEU A 143 13.03 -15.25 8.79
CA LEU A 143 13.52 -15.40 7.43
C LEU A 143 15.03 -15.71 7.34
N PHE A 144 15.84 -15.20 8.27
CA PHE A 144 17.31 -15.29 8.22
C PHE A 144 17.93 -16.09 9.35
N GLY A 145 17.17 -16.50 10.37
CA GLY A 145 17.67 -17.32 11.48
C GLY A 145 18.71 -16.63 12.38
N GLU A 146 19.06 -15.38 12.11
CA GLU A 146 20.05 -14.61 12.87
C GLU A 146 19.35 -13.67 13.84
N THR A 147 19.44 -13.95 15.14
CA THR A 147 19.11 -12.99 16.18
C THR A 147 20.13 -11.85 16.14
N LEU A 148 19.65 -10.62 15.98
CA LEU A 148 20.45 -9.42 16.22
C LEU A 148 20.80 -9.35 17.71
N ASP A 149 22.06 -9.61 18.05
CA ASP A 149 22.69 -9.03 19.24
C ASP A 149 22.92 -7.52 19.04
#